data_AF-A0A7G9L7G4-F1
#
_entry.id   AF-A0A7G9L7G4-F1
#
_cell.length_a   1.000
_cell.length_b   1.000
_cell.length_c   1.000
_cell.angle_alpha   90.00
_cell.angle_beta   90.00
_cell.angle_gamma   90.00
#
_symmetry.space_group_name_H-M   'P 1'
#
loop_
_entity.id
_entity.type
_entity.pdbx_description
1 polymer ?
#
loop_
_entity_poly.entity_id
_entity_poly.type
_entity_poly.pdbx_seq_one_letter_code
_entity_poly.pdbx_strand_id
1 'polypeptide(L)'
;MKQILTTTLLFTIIMSAQNSFSQSACDNANGNITVVQGDRAFTSLKNFRKQLDLAEKASAAGELLKMQNNLKNAERYIGFLLKKEPNANISAECSRLKALSGASKSLANNKQDFAKANYNFTFFIDNYYNFAGGMFENARFATQNKVFDDVVNFDRKKMLSQMSAAENAGKLDSQGKQLKDKLENLETTLTTYQIPANLYKMLDEVNNSDGVKKSKMSKRVLKVVRGFAAIGGDNATLNEIKDSAERQLADAEEELAAVYTGEFHKEHMNEIVFTKVPYKPGNEASVEINPIFEPGDAIYATMYLSAPIIDAIGDPNALSASGNPMGAGASLIVKDPTSGLTLDRFSPIDEGGYKKTMFLIYPAWNTSETTYQFVLVPNLKTNLKNDIKHENITPVQMARGMGKETPRKKTWQVSTNVISLKTGVVTYKGSFTMNLSKGKGPKYYTEVENKQFEAFIEANELPKAAYRNAGLEAILLKVMNKNGYKEKYTKTIMRSQWRVFSPPYKQKYREISAAFPYKTAEGKCGFHEYSFRAYPTGSGWGTPAQYGGAIARERVSCKKVN
;
A
#
# COMPACT_ATOMS: atom_id res chain seq x y z
N MET A 1 -24.23 10.79 -5.61
CA MET A 1 -23.33 9.64 -5.73
C MET A 1 -23.46 8.81 -4.47
N LYS A 2 -23.96 7.58 -4.62
CA LYS A 2 -24.42 6.67 -3.56
C LYS A 2 -23.25 5.87 -2.99
N GLN A 3 -23.23 5.80 -1.65
CA GLN A 3 -22.77 4.72 -0.76
C GLN A 3 -21.84 3.63 -1.30
N ILE A 4 -20.62 3.58 -0.75
CA ILE A 4 -19.92 2.33 -0.39
C ILE A 4 -19.18 2.58 0.93
N LEU A 5 -19.84 2.28 2.05
CA LEU A 5 -19.24 2.29 3.39
C LEU A 5 -20.06 1.35 4.29
N THR A 6 -20.00 0.06 3.98
CA THR A 6 -20.77 -0.97 4.67
C THR A 6 -20.00 -2.27 4.67
N THR A 7 -19.14 -2.49 5.69
CA THR A 7 -18.94 -3.86 6.20
C THR A 7 -18.28 -3.97 7.58
N THR A 8 -17.66 -2.93 8.15
CA THR A 8 -16.94 -3.08 9.45
C THR A 8 -17.68 -2.51 10.66
N LEU A 9 -18.79 -1.77 10.47
CA LEU A 9 -19.53 -1.12 11.56
C LEU A 9 -20.67 -1.98 12.15
N LEU A 10 -20.97 -3.14 11.56
CA LEU A 10 -22.16 -3.91 11.94
C LEU A 10 -22.00 -4.78 13.20
N PHE A 11 -20.77 -5.02 13.66
CA PHE A 11 -20.55 -5.85 14.86
C PHE A 11 -20.53 -5.06 16.18
N THR A 12 -20.26 -3.74 16.15
CA THR A 12 -20.20 -2.92 17.38
C THR A 12 -21.53 -2.28 17.74
N ILE A 13 -22.46 -2.11 16.79
CA ILE A 13 -23.73 -1.40 17.02
C ILE A 13 -24.82 -2.27 17.68
N ILE A 14 -24.66 -3.60 17.73
CA ILE A 14 -25.64 -4.46 18.40
C ILE A 14 -25.52 -4.40 19.93
N MET A 15 -24.42 -3.89 20.50
CA MET A 15 -24.26 -3.84 21.97
C MET A 15 -24.62 -2.50 22.64
N SER A 16 -24.76 -1.39 21.92
CA SER A 16 -24.92 -0.06 22.54
C SER A 16 -26.36 0.46 22.63
N ALA A 17 -27.36 -0.22 22.07
CA ALA A 17 -28.76 0.24 22.05
C ALA A 17 -29.68 -0.33 23.15
N GLN A 18 -29.14 -0.94 24.21
CA GLN A 18 -29.95 -1.59 25.27
C GLN A 18 -29.95 -0.92 26.65
N ASN A 19 -29.32 0.25 26.83
CA ASN A 19 -29.03 0.76 28.18
C ASN A 19 -29.97 1.83 28.76
N SER A 20 -31.15 2.09 28.18
CA SER A 20 -32.05 3.16 28.66
C SER A 20 -33.37 2.69 29.29
N PHE A 21 -33.47 1.42 29.69
CA PHE A 21 -34.53 0.99 30.62
C PHE A 21 -33.93 0.15 31.76
N SER A 22 -34.44 0.42 32.97
CA SER A 22 -34.42 -0.42 34.17
C SER A 22 -33.28 -0.18 35.18
N GLN A 23 -33.64 0.47 36.30
CA GLN A 23 -33.30 -0.14 37.60
C GLN A 23 -33.61 -1.63 37.47
N SER A 24 -32.65 -2.50 37.80
CA SER A 24 -32.84 -3.93 37.58
C SER A 24 -34.15 -4.32 38.26
N ALA A 25 -35.01 -5.10 37.61
CA ALA A 25 -36.26 -5.55 38.23
C ALA A 25 -36.03 -6.24 39.59
N CYS A 26 -34.78 -6.62 39.88
CA CYS A 26 -34.32 -7.18 41.14
C CYS A 26 -33.88 -6.17 42.20
N ASP A 27 -33.96 -4.86 41.95
CA ASP A 27 -33.57 -3.83 42.92
C ASP A 27 -34.61 -3.71 44.06
N ASN A 28 -35.86 -4.14 43.80
CA ASN A 28 -36.96 -4.21 44.78
C ASN A 28 -37.29 -5.66 45.20
N ALA A 29 -36.35 -6.60 45.11
CA ALA A 29 -36.61 -8.03 45.30
C ALA A 29 -36.94 -8.46 46.75
N ASN A 30 -36.80 -7.55 47.73
CA ASN A 30 -36.98 -7.79 49.16
C ASN A 30 -38.35 -7.33 49.67
N GLY A 31 -39.39 -7.50 48.87
CA GLY A 31 -40.76 -7.25 49.31
C GLY A 31 -41.18 -8.19 50.46
N ASN A 32 -42.29 -7.90 51.11
CA ASN A 32 -42.80 -8.66 52.26
C ASN A 32 -43.91 -9.66 51.89
N ILE A 33 -44.36 -9.71 50.63
CA ILE A 33 -45.45 -10.58 50.18
C ILE A 33 -44.87 -11.86 49.57
N THR A 34 -45.29 -13.02 50.11
CA THR A 34 -44.99 -14.32 49.49
C THR A 34 -46.09 -14.66 48.49
N VAL A 35 -45.75 -14.74 47.21
CA VAL A 35 -46.71 -15.09 46.15
C VAL A 35 -46.95 -16.61 46.14
N VAL A 36 -48.19 -17.02 46.40
CA VAL A 36 -48.63 -18.42 46.50
C VAL A 36 -49.64 -18.78 45.41
N GLN A 37 -49.96 -20.07 45.28
CA GLN A 37 -50.93 -20.55 44.29
C GLN A 37 -52.32 -19.98 44.61
N GLY A 38 -52.90 -19.24 43.65
CA GLY A 38 -54.16 -18.50 43.81
C GLY A 38 -53.98 -17.00 43.61
N ASP A 39 -52.77 -16.48 43.83
CA ASP A 39 -52.47 -15.06 43.66
C ASP A 39 -52.43 -14.65 42.17
N ARG A 40 -52.84 -13.40 41.89
CA ARG A 40 -52.85 -12.85 40.52
C ARG A 40 -51.47 -12.85 39.86
N ALA A 41 -50.40 -12.81 40.65
CA ALA A 41 -49.01 -12.82 40.20
C ALA A 41 -48.40 -14.23 40.05
N PHE A 42 -49.06 -15.28 40.55
CA PHE A 42 -48.48 -16.63 40.62
C PHE A 42 -48.05 -17.21 39.26
N THR A 43 -48.86 -17.03 38.22
CA THR A 43 -48.50 -17.49 36.86
C THR A 43 -47.23 -16.83 36.33
N SER A 44 -47.02 -15.55 36.64
CA SER A 44 -45.79 -14.83 36.27
C SER A 44 -44.59 -15.39 37.03
N LEU A 45 -44.73 -15.69 38.33
CA LEU A 45 -43.67 -16.31 39.15
C LEU A 45 -43.31 -17.70 38.63
N LYS A 46 -44.31 -18.53 38.32
CA LYS A 46 -44.10 -19.87 37.75
C LYS A 46 -43.33 -19.81 36.44
N ASN A 47 -43.69 -18.88 35.55
CA ASN A 47 -42.99 -18.71 34.27
C ASN A 47 -41.58 -18.14 34.46
N PHE A 48 -41.38 -17.21 35.39
CA PHE A 48 -40.06 -16.69 35.73
C PHE A 48 -39.13 -17.81 36.20
N ARG A 49 -39.57 -18.63 37.17
CA ARG A 49 -38.82 -19.80 37.66
C ARG A 49 -38.50 -20.78 36.53
N LYS A 50 -39.49 -21.12 35.69
CA LYS A 50 -39.28 -21.99 34.52
C LYS A 50 -38.18 -21.47 33.58
N GLN A 51 -38.15 -20.16 33.32
CA GLN A 51 -37.11 -19.57 32.46
C GLN A 51 -35.73 -19.60 33.14
N LEU A 52 -35.65 -19.40 34.46
CA LEU A 52 -34.40 -19.57 35.20
C LEU A 52 -33.90 -21.02 35.14
N ASP A 53 -34.77 -22.01 35.33
CA ASP A 53 -34.41 -23.43 35.23
C ASP A 53 -33.91 -23.78 33.82
N LEU A 54 -34.56 -23.23 32.77
CA LEU A 54 -34.11 -23.41 31.39
C LEU A 54 -32.79 -22.69 31.11
N ALA A 55 -32.56 -21.52 31.70
CA ALA A 55 -31.29 -20.81 31.60
C ALA A 55 -30.16 -21.56 32.31
N GLU A 56 -30.42 -22.18 33.47
CA GLU A 56 -29.48 -23.05 34.18
C GLU A 56 -29.11 -24.28 33.35
N LYS A 57 -30.11 -24.97 32.78
CA LYS A 57 -29.86 -26.10 31.87
C LYS A 57 -29.03 -25.69 30.64
N ALA A 58 -29.38 -24.56 30.01
CA ALA A 58 -28.61 -24.04 28.88
C ALA A 58 -27.19 -23.62 29.28
N SER A 59 -27.01 -23.03 30.47
CA SER A 59 -25.71 -22.68 31.03
C SER A 59 -24.85 -23.94 31.27
N ALA A 60 -25.43 -24.99 31.84
CA ALA A 60 -24.76 -26.27 32.09
C ALA A 60 -24.37 -26.99 30.79
N ALA A 61 -25.13 -26.77 29.71
CA ALA A 61 -24.84 -27.28 28.38
C ALA A 61 -23.94 -26.36 27.52
N GLY A 62 -23.52 -25.20 28.04
CA GLY A 62 -22.71 -24.22 27.30
C GLY A 62 -23.46 -23.49 26.16
N GLU A 63 -24.80 -23.54 26.13
CA GLU A 63 -25.62 -23.01 25.03
C GLU A 63 -25.92 -21.51 25.20
N LEU A 64 -24.91 -20.66 24.98
CA LEU A 64 -24.99 -19.20 25.23
C LEU A 64 -26.26 -18.52 24.67
N LEU A 65 -26.61 -18.78 23.42
CA LEU A 65 -27.78 -18.16 22.79
C LEU A 65 -29.09 -18.58 23.47
N LYS A 66 -29.24 -19.86 23.81
CA LYS A 66 -30.44 -20.35 24.52
C LYS A 66 -30.49 -19.78 25.93
N MET A 67 -29.34 -19.72 26.61
CA MET A 67 -29.20 -19.10 27.94
C MET A 67 -29.63 -17.63 27.91
N GLN A 68 -29.08 -16.83 26.99
CA GLN A 68 -29.42 -15.40 26.84
C GLN A 68 -30.91 -15.19 26.53
N ASN A 69 -31.50 -16.03 25.67
CA ASN A 69 -32.93 -15.96 25.36
C ASN A 69 -33.81 -16.28 26.59
N ASN A 70 -33.44 -17.30 27.36
CA ASN A 70 -34.15 -17.66 28.60
C ASN A 70 -34.01 -16.56 29.66
N LEU A 71 -32.83 -15.96 29.83
CA LEU A 71 -32.62 -14.83 30.74
C LEU A 71 -33.46 -13.61 30.36
N LYS A 72 -33.51 -13.25 29.07
CA LYS A 72 -34.36 -12.16 28.58
C LYS A 72 -35.85 -12.42 28.83
N ASN A 73 -36.30 -13.67 28.71
CA ASN A 73 -37.67 -14.04 29.04
C ASN A 73 -37.91 -14.01 30.56
N ALA A 74 -36.94 -14.43 31.37
CA ALA A 74 -36.98 -14.35 32.82
C ALA A 74 -37.16 -12.90 33.28
N GLU A 75 -36.38 -11.97 32.71
CA GLU A 75 -36.48 -10.51 32.92
C GLU A 75 -37.85 -9.93 32.53
N ARG A 76 -38.48 -10.44 31.47
CA ARG A 76 -39.85 -10.05 31.11
C ARG A 76 -40.88 -10.53 32.15
N TYR A 77 -40.77 -11.79 32.58
CA TYR A 77 -41.73 -12.36 33.53
C TYR A 77 -41.63 -11.76 34.93
N ILE A 78 -40.43 -11.41 35.41
CA ILE A 78 -40.27 -10.66 36.67
C ILE A 78 -40.89 -9.26 36.56
N GLY A 79 -40.76 -8.57 35.41
CA GLY A 79 -41.47 -7.31 35.17
C GLY A 79 -42.99 -7.45 35.24
N PHE A 80 -43.56 -8.51 34.65
CA PHE A 80 -44.99 -8.80 34.76
C PHE A 80 -45.43 -9.23 36.16
N LEU A 81 -44.56 -9.86 36.94
CA LEU A 81 -44.81 -10.21 38.33
C LEU A 81 -44.90 -8.95 39.18
N LEU A 82 -43.89 -8.09 39.13
CA LEU A 82 -43.82 -6.88 39.96
C LEU A 82 -44.87 -5.82 39.57
N LYS A 83 -45.35 -5.82 38.32
CA LYS A 83 -46.50 -5.00 37.93
C LYS A 83 -47.80 -5.44 38.63
N LYS A 84 -47.95 -6.73 38.91
CA LYS A 84 -49.13 -7.31 39.56
C LYS A 84 -49.02 -7.34 41.08
N GLU A 85 -47.81 -7.57 41.58
CA GLU A 85 -47.50 -7.62 43.01
C GLU A 85 -46.17 -6.89 43.28
N PRO A 86 -46.20 -5.56 43.48
CA PRO A 86 -44.99 -4.75 43.63
C PRO A 86 -44.13 -5.09 44.85
N ASN A 87 -44.74 -5.68 45.90
CA ASN A 87 -44.07 -6.04 47.14
C ASN A 87 -43.77 -7.54 47.25
N ALA A 88 -43.70 -8.26 46.12
CA ALA A 88 -43.36 -9.68 46.12
C ALA A 88 -41.91 -9.92 46.60
N ASN A 89 -41.73 -10.88 47.51
CA ASN A 89 -40.41 -11.39 47.88
C ASN A 89 -39.92 -12.39 46.82
N ILE A 90 -38.93 -11.99 46.04
CA ILE A 90 -38.31 -12.78 44.97
C ILE A 90 -36.78 -12.74 45.05
N SER A 91 -36.27 -12.50 46.25
CA SER A 91 -34.85 -12.34 46.55
C SER A 91 -34.00 -13.55 46.11
N ALA A 92 -34.51 -14.77 46.28
CA ALA A 92 -33.85 -16.00 45.85
C ALA A 92 -33.76 -16.11 44.32
N GLU A 93 -34.85 -15.89 43.60
CA GLU A 93 -34.89 -15.92 42.14
C GLU A 93 -34.05 -14.79 41.53
N CYS A 94 -34.04 -13.62 42.15
CA CYS A 94 -33.18 -12.51 41.73
C CYS A 94 -31.70 -12.80 41.94
N SER A 95 -31.34 -13.52 43.01
CA SER A 95 -29.97 -14.00 43.20
C SER A 95 -29.57 -15.00 42.11
N ARG A 96 -30.46 -15.94 41.76
CA ARG A 96 -30.27 -16.87 40.63
C ARG A 96 -30.11 -16.13 39.30
N LEU A 97 -30.99 -15.17 39.00
CA LEU A 97 -30.94 -14.36 37.77
C LEU A 97 -29.62 -13.59 37.68
N LYS A 98 -29.18 -12.92 38.75
CA LYS A 98 -27.90 -12.18 38.78
C LYS A 98 -26.71 -13.11 38.54
N ALA A 99 -26.68 -14.28 39.20
CA ALA A 99 -25.62 -15.27 39.00
C ALA A 99 -25.56 -15.77 37.55
N LEU A 100 -26.71 -16.10 36.96
CA LEU A 100 -26.79 -16.56 35.57
C LEU A 100 -26.44 -15.44 34.58
N SER A 101 -26.86 -14.20 34.81
CA SER A 101 -26.47 -13.06 33.96
C SER A 101 -24.96 -12.81 34.01
N GLY A 102 -24.32 -12.97 35.17
CA GLY A 102 -22.85 -12.95 35.30
C GLY A 102 -22.18 -14.09 34.52
N ALA A 103 -22.70 -15.31 34.64
CA ALA A 103 -22.20 -16.47 33.90
C ALA A 103 -22.39 -16.32 32.37
N SER A 104 -23.49 -15.74 31.91
CA SER A 104 -23.77 -15.44 30.50
C SER A 104 -22.78 -14.43 29.92
N LYS A 105 -22.46 -13.37 30.66
CA LYS A 105 -21.41 -12.40 30.25
C LYS A 105 -20.04 -13.05 30.14
N SER A 106 -19.66 -13.87 31.12
CA SER A 106 -18.40 -14.62 31.08
C SER A 106 -18.35 -15.58 29.88
N LEU A 107 -19.44 -16.29 29.60
CA LEU A 107 -19.55 -17.19 28.46
C LEU A 107 -19.49 -16.44 27.11
N ALA A 108 -20.09 -15.24 27.02
CA ALA A 108 -20.02 -14.38 25.85
C ALA A 108 -18.60 -13.87 25.57
N ASN A 109 -17.89 -13.41 26.61
CA ASN A 109 -16.50 -12.98 26.49
C ASN A 109 -15.59 -14.13 26.04
N ASN A 110 -15.72 -15.30 26.67
CA ASN A 110 -14.98 -16.50 26.27
C ASN A 110 -15.26 -16.88 24.82
N LYS A 111 -16.54 -16.84 24.39
CA LYS A 111 -16.90 -17.15 23.01
C LYS A 111 -16.30 -16.17 22.01
N GLN A 112 -16.24 -14.88 22.33
CA GLN A 112 -15.62 -13.87 21.49
C GLN A 112 -14.11 -14.08 21.39
N ASP A 113 -13.44 -14.36 22.51
CA ASP A 113 -12.01 -14.64 22.56
C ASP A 113 -11.66 -15.91 21.79
N PHE A 114 -12.43 -16.99 21.96
CA PHE A 114 -12.25 -18.25 21.24
C PHE A 114 -12.53 -18.10 19.74
N ALA A 115 -13.58 -17.35 19.36
CA ALA A 115 -13.87 -17.07 17.96
C ALA A 115 -12.77 -16.26 17.30
N LYS A 116 -12.23 -15.25 18.01
CA LYS A 116 -11.09 -14.45 17.52
C LYS A 116 -9.84 -15.29 17.37
N ALA A 117 -9.52 -16.14 18.35
CA ALA A 117 -8.38 -17.06 18.28
C ALA A 117 -8.53 -18.07 17.13
N ASN A 118 -9.73 -18.65 16.97
CA ASN A 118 -10.01 -19.60 15.89
C ASN A 118 -9.95 -18.93 14.51
N TYR A 119 -10.45 -17.70 14.41
CA TYR A 119 -10.31 -16.88 13.21
C TYR A 119 -8.84 -16.62 12.89
N ASN A 120 -8.04 -16.16 13.85
CA ASN A 120 -6.62 -15.91 13.65
C ASN A 120 -5.87 -17.19 13.23
N PHE A 121 -6.16 -18.33 13.87
CA PHE A 121 -5.57 -19.62 13.53
C PHE A 121 -5.94 -20.08 12.11
N THR A 122 -7.23 -20.08 11.78
CA THR A 122 -7.72 -20.54 10.48
C THR A 122 -7.23 -19.60 9.38
N PHE A 123 -7.32 -18.29 9.62
CA PHE A 123 -6.78 -17.29 8.70
C PHE A 123 -5.27 -17.45 8.52
N PHE A 124 -4.51 -17.73 9.58
CA PHE A 124 -3.07 -17.98 9.47
C PHE A 124 -2.76 -19.19 8.57
N ILE A 125 -3.48 -20.31 8.73
CA ILE A 125 -3.35 -21.49 7.86
C ILE A 125 -3.78 -21.20 6.42
N ASP A 126 -4.94 -20.60 6.22
CA ASP A 126 -5.47 -20.29 4.89
C ASP A 126 -4.55 -19.33 4.12
N ASN A 127 -3.94 -18.37 4.85
CA ASN A 127 -3.03 -17.41 4.26
C ASN A 127 -1.61 -17.92 4.14
N TYR A 128 -1.22 -18.99 4.84
CA TYR A 128 0.06 -19.66 4.63
C TYR A 128 0.17 -20.24 3.21
N TYR A 129 -0.90 -20.76 2.60
CA TYR A 129 -0.81 -21.23 1.20
C TYR A 129 -0.62 -20.07 0.21
N ASN A 130 -1.29 -18.94 0.43
CA ASN A 130 -1.02 -17.71 -0.31
C ASN A 130 0.40 -17.20 -0.06
N PHE A 131 0.95 -17.53 1.10
CA PHE A 131 2.33 -17.28 1.44
C PHE A 131 3.24 -18.19 0.58
N ALA A 132 3.13 -19.51 0.66
CA ALA A 132 3.95 -20.43 -0.12
C ALA A 132 3.92 -20.17 -1.64
N GLY A 133 2.78 -19.75 -2.21
CA GLY A 133 2.61 -19.48 -3.65
C GLY A 133 3.27 -18.21 -4.22
N GLY A 134 4.15 -17.52 -3.50
CA GLY A 134 4.99 -16.43 -4.05
C GLY A 134 4.32 -15.08 -4.33
N MET A 135 3.01 -14.90 -4.06
CA MET A 135 2.28 -13.66 -4.43
C MET A 135 2.37 -12.49 -3.42
N PHE A 136 3.29 -12.55 -2.45
CA PHE A 136 3.28 -11.69 -1.24
C PHE A 136 3.49 -10.20 -1.46
N GLU A 137 4.04 -9.78 -2.60
CA GLU A 137 4.28 -8.35 -2.86
C GLU A 137 3.04 -7.57 -3.28
N ASN A 138 1.91 -8.25 -3.49
CA ASN A 138 0.66 -7.59 -3.80
C ASN A 138 0.17 -6.77 -2.60
N ALA A 139 -0.12 -5.49 -2.81
CA ALA A 139 -0.63 -4.57 -1.78
C ALA A 139 -1.90 -5.09 -1.07
N ARG A 140 -2.68 -5.98 -1.70
CA ARG A 140 -3.82 -6.67 -1.08
C ARG A 140 -3.44 -7.49 0.16
N PHE A 141 -2.17 -7.86 0.30
CA PHE A 141 -1.67 -8.74 1.35
C PHE A 141 -0.96 -8.00 2.50
N ALA A 142 -0.86 -6.67 2.45
CA ALA A 142 -0.35 -5.89 3.59
C ALA A 142 -1.20 -6.09 4.86
N THR A 143 -2.51 -6.27 4.73
CA THR A 143 -3.40 -6.64 5.83
C THR A 143 -3.18 -8.07 6.33
N GLN A 144 -2.68 -8.99 5.50
CA GLN A 144 -2.36 -10.36 5.92
C GLN A 144 -1.12 -10.39 6.81
N ASN A 145 -0.12 -9.53 6.54
CA ASN A 145 1.06 -9.39 7.40
C ASN A 145 0.70 -9.09 8.86
N LYS A 146 -0.33 -8.26 9.08
CA LYS A 146 -0.83 -7.95 10.42
C LYS A 146 -1.30 -9.20 11.17
N VAL A 147 -1.91 -10.16 10.49
CA VAL A 147 -2.37 -11.40 11.15
C VAL A 147 -1.19 -12.23 11.64
N PHE A 148 -0.08 -12.26 10.92
CA PHE A 148 1.14 -12.91 11.41
C PHE A 148 1.64 -12.22 12.69
N ASP A 149 1.64 -10.89 12.72
CA ASP A 149 2.11 -10.14 13.90
C ASP A 149 1.15 -10.34 15.09
N ASP A 150 -0.17 -10.39 14.85
CA ASP A 150 -1.19 -10.70 15.86
C ASP A 150 -1.04 -12.14 16.39
N VAL A 151 -0.65 -13.09 15.54
CA VAL A 151 -0.45 -14.51 15.89
C VAL A 151 0.84 -14.71 16.68
N VAL A 152 1.94 -14.04 16.34
CA VAL A 152 3.21 -14.14 17.10
C VAL A 152 3.03 -13.71 18.56
N ASN A 153 2.09 -12.79 18.81
CA ASN A 153 1.75 -12.32 20.15
C ASN A 153 0.61 -13.13 20.83
N PHE A 154 0.22 -14.26 20.26
CA PHE A 154 -0.82 -15.12 20.82
C PHE A 154 -0.33 -15.85 22.07
N ASP A 155 -1.00 -15.62 23.21
CA ASP A 155 -0.71 -16.32 24.46
C ASP A 155 -1.46 -17.66 24.53
N ARG A 156 -0.84 -18.70 23.96
CA ARG A 156 -1.36 -20.06 23.96
C ARG A 156 -1.66 -20.58 25.36
N LYS A 157 -0.75 -20.36 26.34
CA LYS A 157 -0.89 -20.90 27.70
C LYS A 157 -2.14 -20.33 28.37
N LYS A 158 -2.33 -19.02 28.27
CA LYS A 158 -3.54 -18.35 28.76
C LYS A 158 -4.79 -18.87 28.05
N MET A 159 -4.75 -19.02 26.72
CA MET A 159 -5.90 -19.50 25.97
C MET A 159 -6.29 -20.94 26.36
N LEU A 160 -5.33 -21.86 26.44
CA LEU A 160 -5.58 -23.25 26.87
C LEU A 160 -6.08 -23.32 28.31
N SER A 161 -5.58 -22.46 29.19
CA SER A 161 -6.10 -22.34 30.57
C SER A 161 -7.55 -21.88 30.58
N GLN A 162 -7.90 -20.86 29.79
CA GLN A 162 -9.28 -20.38 29.66
C GLN A 162 -10.20 -21.45 29.09
N MET A 163 -9.75 -22.19 28.07
CA MET A 163 -10.50 -23.29 27.46
C MET A 163 -10.70 -24.45 28.42
N SER A 164 -9.67 -24.84 29.17
CA SER A 164 -9.78 -25.93 30.16
C SER A 164 -10.69 -25.54 31.32
N ALA A 165 -10.63 -24.29 31.78
CA ALA A 165 -11.57 -23.78 32.77
C ALA A 165 -13.02 -23.77 32.23
N ALA A 166 -13.20 -23.36 30.97
CA ALA A 166 -14.51 -23.42 30.31
C ALA A 166 -14.99 -24.87 30.15
N GLU A 167 -14.12 -25.80 29.80
CA GLU A 167 -14.45 -27.22 29.63
C GLU A 167 -14.88 -27.86 30.95
N ASN A 168 -14.09 -27.67 32.01
CA ASN A 168 -14.40 -28.16 33.36
C ASN A 168 -15.73 -27.60 33.88
N ALA A 169 -16.12 -26.40 33.43
CA ALA A 169 -17.38 -25.78 33.77
C ALA A 169 -18.57 -26.20 32.87
N GLY A 170 -18.37 -27.11 31.90
CA GLY A 170 -19.39 -27.50 30.91
C GLY A 170 -19.71 -26.40 29.89
N LYS A 171 -18.82 -25.41 29.75
CA LYS A 171 -19.01 -24.15 29.01
C LYS A 171 -18.19 -24.06 27.72
N LEU A 172 -17.41 -25.07 27.38
CA LEU A 172 -16.65 -25.10 26.12
C LEU A 172 -17.52 -25.69 25.00
N ASP A 173 -17.90 -24.85 24.03
CA ASP A 173 -18.71 -25.28 22.88
C ASP A 173 -17.89 -26.08 21.86
N SER A 174 -18.54 -26.57 20.80
CA SER A 174 -17.88 -27.40 19.78
C SER A 174 -16.75 -26.67 19.05
N GLN A 175 -16.86 -25.36 18.86
CA GLN A 175 -15.81 -24.55 18.23
C GLN A 175 -14.62 -24.39 19.17
N GLY A 176 -14.87 -24.12 20.45
CA GLY A 176 -13.85 -24.10 21.49
C GLY A 176 -13.13 -25.45 21.63
N LYS A 177 -13.86 -26.57 21.55
CA LYS A 177 -13.28 -27.92 21.55
C LYS A 177 -12.41 -28.18 20.32
N GLN A 178 -12.88 -27.83 19.13
CA GLN A 178 -12.08 -27.95 17.89
C GLN A 178 -10.81 -27.09 17.93
N LEU A 179 -10.91 -25.85 18.44
CA LEU A 179 -9.74 -25.00 18.58
C LEU A 179 -8.78 -25.56 19.66
N LYS A 180 -9.30 -26.02 20.80
CA LYS A 180 -8.48 -26.66 21.84
C LYS A 180 -7.73 -27.87 21.28
N ASP A 181 -8.43 -28.75 20.57
CA ASP A 181 -7.83 -29.92 19.91
C ASP A 181 -6.72 -29.51 18.93
N LYS A 182 -6.95 -28.49 18.09
CA LYS A 182 -5.92 -27.94 17.19
C LYS A 182 -4.70 -27.37 17.94
N LEU A 183 -4.93 -26.68 19.05
CA LEU A 183 -3.86 -26.08 19.86
C LEU A 183 -3.05 -27.14 20.62
N GLU A 184 -3.68 -28.23 21.05
CA GLU A 184 -3.05 -29.35 21.75
C GLU A 184 -2.35 -30.31 20.78
N ASN A 185 -2.95 -30.57 19.61
CA ASN A 185 -2.48 -31.51 18.59
C ASN A 185 -1.90 -30.78 17.37
N LEU A 186 -0.94 -29.89 17.61
CA LEU A 186 -0.28 -29.11 16.55
C LEU A 186 0.35 -30.03 15.48
N GLU A 187 0.99 -31.13 15.88
CA GLU A 187 1.67 -32.05 14.95
C GLU A 187 0.72 -32.61 13.88
N THR A 188 -0.49 -33.03 14.30
CA THR A 188 -1.54 -33.49 13.39
C THR A 188 -1.94 -32.39 12.41
N THR A 189 -2.06 -31.16 12.89
CA THR A 189 -2.35 -30.00 12.04
C THR A 189 -1.23 -29.78 11.03
N LEU A 190 0.03 -29.70 11.48
CA LEU A 190 1.20 -29.46 10.61
C LEU A 190 1.31 -30.54 9.53
N THR A 191 1.10 -31.81 9.89
CA THR A 191 1.15 -32.95 8.96
C THR A 191 0.01 -32.91 7.96
N THR A 192 -1.23 -32.68 8.42
CA THR A 192 -2.43 -32.63 7.57
C THR A 192 -2.30 -31.57 6.48
N TYR A 193 -1.74 -30.42 6.82
CA TYR A 193 -1.52 -29.32 5.87
C TYR A 193 -0.14 -29.34 5.20
N GLN A 194 0.67 -30.39 5.44
CA GLN A 194 2.02 -30.53 4.89
C GLN A 194 2.90 -29.29 5.12
N ILE A 195 2.73 -28.60 6.25
CA ILE A 195 3.43 -27.35 6.55
C ILE A 195 4.95 -27.56 6.50
N PRO A 196 5.53 -28.57 7.17
CA PRO A 196 6.98 -28.78 7.16
C PRO A 196 7.56 -28.97 5.76
N ALA A 197 6.96 -29.87 4.97
CA ALA A 197 7.42 -30.17 3.61
C ALA A 197 7.36 -28.93 2.70
N ASN A 198 6.30 -28.12 2.84
CA ASN A 198 6.17 -26.89 2.07
C ASN A 198 7.19 -25.83 2.49
N LEU A 199 7.50 -25.69 3.79
CA LEU A 199 8.51 -24.76 4.28
C LEU A 199 9.93 -25.14 3.84
N TYR A 200 10.28 -26.43 3.90
CA TYR A 200 11.56 -26.92 3.36
C TYR A 200 11.66 -26.68 1.86
N LYS A 201 10.61 -27.03 1.10
CA LYS A 201 10.55 -26.76 -0.34
C LYS A 201 10.81 -25.29 -0.66
N MET A 202 10.25 -24.36 0.12
CA MET A 202 10.51 -22.92 -0.05
C MET A 202 11.99 -22.56 0.16
N LEU A 203 12.66 -23.12 1.18
CA LEU A 203 14.10 -22.92 1.40
C LEU A 203 14.94 -23.54 0.28
N ASP A 204 14.58 -24.74 -0.18
CA ASP A 204 15.27 -25.48 -1.24
C ASP A 204 15.18 -24.77 -2.60
N GLU A 205 14.01 -24.22 -2.95
CA GLU A 205 13.77 -23.46 -4.18
C GLU A 205 14.73 -22.28 -4.34
N VAL A 206 15.17 -21.67 -3.24
CA VAL A 206 16.09 -20.52 -3.26
C VAL A 206 17.51 -20.89 -2.85
N ASN A 207 17.81 -22.15 -2.55
CA ASN A 207 19.12 -22.54 -1.99
C ASN A 207 20.29 -22.24 -2.93
N ASN A 208 20.05 -22.26 -4.24
CA ASN A 208 21.03 -21.90 -5.27
C ASN A 208 20.80 -20.50 -5.86
N SER A 209 19.90 -19.70 -5.27
CA SER A 209 19.66 -18.32 -5.68
C SER A 209 20.69 -17.37 -5.06
N ASP A 210 20.64 -16.10 -5.46
CA ASP A 210 21.41 -15.02 -4.81
C ASP A 210 21.01 -14.82 -3.34
N GLY A 211 21.93 -14.25 -2.55
CA GLY A 211 21.74 -13.94 -1.13
C GLY A 211 20.48 -13.11 -0.83
N VAL A 212 20.02 -12.26 -1.75
CA VAL A 212 18.79 -11.46 -1.56
C VAL A 212 17.57 -12.38 -1.48
N LYS A 213 17.43 -13.29 -2.44
CA LYS A 213 16.32 -14.26 -2.48
C LYS A 213 16.39 -15.21 -1.29
N LYS A 214 17.59 -15.69 -0.93
CA LYS A 214 17.81 -16.53 0.26
C LYS A 214 17.41 -15.84 1.56
N SER A 215 17.92 -14.61 1.80
CA SER A 215 17.62 -13.83 3.02
C SER A 215 16.13 -13.55 3.13
N LYS A 216 15.49 -13.11 2.03
CA LYS A 216 14.05 -12.84 1.99
C LYS A 216 13.22 -14.09 2.27
N MET A 217 13.55 -15.22 1.65
CA MET A 217 12.83 -16.48 1.88
C MET A 217 13.04 -17.02 3.30
N SER A 218 14.26 -16.92 3.83
CA SER A 218 14.58 -17.39 5.17
C SER A 218 13.84 -16.58 6.25
N LYS A 219 13.89 -15.24 6.19
CA LYS A 219 13.11 -14.34 7.07
C LYS A 219 11.62 -14.66 7.02
N ARG A 220 11.16 -14.98 5.81
CA ARG A 220 9.79 -15.35 5.51
C ARG A 220 9.39 -16.68 6.17
N VAL A 221 10.18 -17.74 6.00
CA VAL A 221 9.98 -19.04 6.67
C VAL A 221 10.03 -18.87 8.19
N LEU A 222 10.99 -18.11 8.72
CA LEU A 222 11.11 -17.84 10.16
C LEU A 222 9.87 -17.16 10.74
N LYS A 223 9.27 -16.22 10.00
CA LYS A 223 8.02 -15.57 10.42
C LYS A 223 6.86 -16.57 10.54
N VAL A 224 6.76 -17.53 9.61
CA VAL A 224 5.74 -18.60 9.67
C VAL A 224 6.01 -19.55 10.83
N VAL A 225 7.25 -20.01 10.98
CA VAL A 225 7.68 -20.91 12.05
C VAL A 225 7.38 -20.31 13.42
N ARG A 226 7.70 -19.02 13.63
CA ARG A 226 7.37 -18.29 14.87
C ARG A 226 5.87 -18.22 15.11
N GLY A 227 5.06 -18.00 14.07
CA GLY A 227 3.61 -18.00 14.20
C GLY A 227 3.04 -19.35 14.62
N PHE A 228 3.50 -20.44 14.02
CA PHE A 228 3.10 -21.79 14.45
C PHE A 228 3.61 -22.14 15.85
N ALA A 229 4.82 -21.74 16.21
CA ALA A 229 5.37 -21.94 17.56
C ALA A 229 4.57 -21.16 18.62
N ALA A 230 4.14 -19.92 18.32
CA ALA A 230 3.27 -19.15 19.21
C ALA A 230 1.92 -19.85 19.44
N ILE A 231 1.38 -20.47 18.39
CA ILE A 231 0.09 -21.18 18.42
C ILE A 231 0.15 -22.53 19.12
N GLY A 232 1.10 -23.39 18.73
CA GLY A 232 1.13 -24.79 19.18
C GLY A 232 2.20 -25.10 20.21
N GLY A 233 3.06 -24.13 20.54
CA GLY A 233 4.16 -24.31 21.47
C GLY A 233 5.41 -24.89 20.80
N ASP A 234 6.27 -25.48 21.62
CA ASP A 234 7.53 -26.08 21.17
C ASP A 234 7.26 -27.33 20.32
N ASN A 235 7.96 -27.46 19.19
CA ASN A 235 7.78 -28.55 18.24
C ASN A 235 9.10 -28.84 17.53
N ALA A 236 9.57 -30.09 17.60
CA ALA A 236 10.87 -30.49 17.06
C ALA A 236 11.00 -30.20 15.56
N THR A 237 10.00 -30.57 14.76
CA THR A 237 9.98 -30.34 13.31
C THR A 237 10.06 -28.85 12.96
N LEU A 238 9.32 -27.99 13.67
CA LEU A 238 9.39 -26.55 13.48
C LEU A 238 10.74 -25.96 13.90
N ASN A 239 11.36 -26.50 14.96
CA ASN A 239 12.69 -26.07 15.39
C ASN A 239 13.76 -26.45 14.37
N GLU A 240 13.71 -27.63 13.76
CA GLU A 240 14.64 -28.01 12.69
C GLU A 240 14.52 -27.09 11.46
N ILE A 241 13.29 -26.71 11.08
CA ILE A 241 13.04 -25.74 10.00
C ILE A 241 13.55 -24.36 10.40
N LYS A 242 13.33 -23.95 11.65
CA LYS A 242 13.85 -22.69 12.20
C LYS A 242 15.37 -22.64 12.04
N ASP A 243 16.07 -23.66 12.50
CA ASP A 243 17.53 -23.73 12.49
C ASP A 243 18.07 -23.79 11.05
N SER A 244 17.36 -24.47 10.15
CA SER A 244 17.71 -24.49 8.72
C SER A 244 17.52 -23.13 8.05
N ALA A 245 16.42 -22.44 8.36
CA ALA A 245 16.19 -21.08 7.87
C ALA A 245 17.15 -20.05 8.50
N GLU A 246 17.53 -20.21 9.78
CA GLU A 246 18.54 -19.36 10.43
C GLU A 246 19.93 -19.56 9.83
N ARG A 247 20.32 -20.80 9.50
CA ARG A 247 21.56 -21.08 8.78
C ARG A 247 21.56 -20.49 7.38
N GLN A 248 20.52 -20.75 6.58
CA GLN A 248 20.43 -20.17 5.23
C GLN A 248 20.35 -18.64 5.26
N LEU A 249 19.74 -18.06 6.30
CA LEU A 249 19.77 -16.62 6.52
C LEU A 249 21.19 -16.14 6.84
N ALA A 250 21.93 -16.81 7.72
CA ALA A 250 23.31 -16.45 8.04
C ALA A 250 24.21 -16.48 6.80
N ASP A 251 24.13 -17.56 6.00
CA ASP A 251 24.87 -17.70 4.73
C ASP A 251 24.49 -16.56 3.76
N ALA A 252 23.21 -16.24 3.65
CA ALA A 252 22.72 -15.15 2.81
C ALA A 252 23.22 -13.77 3.28
N GLU A 253 23.26 -13.52 4.58
CA GLU A 253 23.76 -12.27 5.15
C GLU A 253 25.28 -12.15 5.00
N GLU A 254 26.02 -13.27 4.98
CA GLU A 254 27.45 -13.29 4.64
C GLU A 254 27.69 -12.92 3.17
N GLU A 255 26.91 -13.51 2.25
CA GLU A 255 26.94 -13.15 0.82
C GLU A 255 26.64 -11.66 0.59
N LEU A 256 25.70 -11.10 1.36
CA LEU A 256 25.29 -9.69 1.25
C LEU A 256 26.15 -8.72 2.05
N ALA A 257 27.10 -9.19 2.87
CA ALA A 257 27.92 -8.32 3.71
C ALA A 257 28.70 -7.28 2.89
N ALA A 258 29.13 -7.64 1.67
CA ALA A 258 29.79 -6.72 0.74
C ALA A 258 28.85 -5.69 0.10
N VAL A 259 27.54 -5.90 0.17
CA VAL A 259 26.52 -4.98 -0.36
C VAL A 259 26.22 -3.88 0.66
N TYR A 260 26.25 -4.20 1.95
CA TYR A 260 25.82 -3.27 2.99
C TYR A 260 26.83 -2.16 3.24
N THR A 261 26.34 -0.93 3.32
CA THR A 261 27.14 0.24 3.75
C THR A 261 27.19 0.37 5.29
N GLY A 262 26.43 -0.45 6.02
CA GLY A 262 26.32 -0.49 7.47
C GLY A 262 25.05 -1.23 7.94
N GLU A 263 24.84 -1.35 9.26
CA GLU A 263 23.64 -2.02 9.81
C GLU A 263 22.33 -1.36 9.36
N PHE A 264 22.31 -0.03 9.23
CA PHE A 264 21.13 0.67 8.74
C PHE A 264 20.74 0.23 7.32
N HIS A 265 21.73 0.01 6.43
CA HIS A 265 21.46 -0.52 5.09
C HIS A 265 20.82 -1.90 5.18
N LYS A 266 21.39 -2.79 5.99
CA LYS A 266 20.88 -4.16 6.19
C LYS A 266 19.44 -4.18 6.69
N GLU A 267 19.09 -3.27 7.61
CA GLU A 267 17.73 -3.11 8.13
C GLU A 267 16.75 -2.57 7.08
N HIS A 268 17.21 -1.66 6.20
CA HIS A 268 16.38 -0.97 5.21
C HIS A 268 16.59 -1.47 3.77
N MET A 269 17.12 -2.69 3.58
CA MET A 269 17.38 -3.24 2.25
C MET A 269 16.08 -3.35 1.42
N ASN A 270 16.14 -2.87 0.18
CA ASN A 270 15.01 -2.69 -0.73
C ASN A 270 13.94 -1.68 -0.25
N GLU A 271 14.31 -0.78 0.66
CA GLU A 271 13.45 0.33 1.09
C GLU A 271 13.93 1.68 0.55
N ILE A 272 13.03 2.66 0.63
CA ILE A 272 13.29 4.06 0.35
C ILE A 272 13.09 4.83 1.65
N VAL A 273 14.15 5.48 2.14
CA VAL A 273 14.07 6.37 3.30
C VAL A 273 14.13 7.82 2.86
N PHE A 274 13.55 8.71 3.66
CA PHE A 274 13.40 10.12 3.32
C PHE A 274 14.08 11.03 4.34
N THR A 275 14.76 12.06 3.86
CA THR A 275 15.50 13.02 4.70
C THR A 275 15.32 14.44 4.17
N LYS A 276 15.57 15.45 5.01
CA LYS A 276 15.49 16.88 4.60
C LYS A 276 16.72 17.36 3.85
N VAL A 277 17.84 16.66 4.01
CA VAL A 277 19.16 17.00 3.46
C VAL A 277 19.84 15.73 2.97
N PRO A 278 20.72 15.83 1.95
CA PRO A 278 21.52 14.70 1.52
C PRO A 278 22.51 14.28 2.62
N TYR A 279 22.87 13.00 2.64
CA TYR A 279 23.83 12.42 3.56
C TYR A 279 24.61 11.30 2.89
N LYS A 280 25.79 10.98 3.44
CA LYS A 280 26.59 9.85 3.00
C LYS A 280 26.08 8.57 3.69
N PRO A 281 25.69 7.53 2.94
CA PRO A 281 25.32 6.23 3.51
C PRO A 281 26.41 5.67 4.43
N GLY A 282 26.00 5.03 5.52
CA GLY A 282 26.84 4.69 6.67
C GLY A 282 26.99 5.81 7.70
N ASN A 283 26.34 6.96 7.50
CA ASN A 283 26.31 8.08 8.46
C ASN A 283 24.87 8.56 8.72
N GLU A 284 23.91 7.64 8.80
CA GLU A 284 22.49 7.92 8.96
C GLU A 284 22.18 8.64 10.28
N ALA A 285 22.98 8.41 11.33
CA ALA A 285 22.84 9.09 12.61
C ALA A 285 23.03 10.61 12.53
N SER A 286 23.61 11.13 11.45
CA SER A 286 23.80 12.57 11.23
C SER A 286 22.52 13.29 10.76
N VAL A 287 21.47 12.56 10.42
CA VAL A 287 20.23 13.10 9.87
C VAL A 287 19.00 12.48 10.52
N GLU A 288 17.89 13.22 10.51
CA GLU A 288 16.59 12.67 10.90
C GLU A 288 16.00 11.86 9.74
N ILE A 289 15.72 10.58 9.99
CA ILE A 289 15.11 9.65 9.03
C ILE A 289 13.58 9.74 9.10
N ASN A 290 12.94 9.89 7.95
CA ASN A 290 11.49 10.00 7.77
C ASN A 290 10.80 11.03 8.70
N PRO A 291 11.32 12.28 8.78
CA PRO A 291 10.69 13.31 9.59
C PRO A 291 9.27 13.64 9.12
N ILE A 292 8.54 14.40 9.94
CA ILE A 292 7.38 15.12 9.43
C ILE A 292 7.91 16.34 8.66
N PHE A 293 7.75 16.28 7.34
CA PHE A 293 8.13 17.36 6.44
C PHE A 293 7.13 18.51 6.51
N GLU A 294 7.61 19.74 6.32
CA GLU A 294 6.81 20.96 6.32
C GLU A 294 7.07 21.79 5.05
N PRO A 295 6.18 22.74 4.69
CA PRO A 295 6.44 23.67 3.59
C PRO A 295 7.75 24.44 3.82
N GLY A 296 8.69 24.30 2.90
CA GLY A 296 10.05 24.81 3.07
C GLY A 296 11.10 23.71 2.90
N ASP A 297 10.78 22.52 3.41
CA ASP A 297 11.68 21.38 3.36
C ASP A 297 11.84 20.87 1.92
N ALA A 298 13.04 20.39 1.59
CA ALA A 298 13.22 19.47 0.50
C ALA A 298 13.03 18.04 1.02
N ILE A 299 12.68 17.11 0.14
CA ILE A 299 12.62 15.68 0.45
C ILE A 299 13.64 14.98 -0.45
N TYR A 300 14.69 14.46 0.16
CA TYR A 300 15.63 13.56 -0.48
C TYR A 300 15.20 12.12 -0.20
N ALA A 301 15.16 11.30 -1.24
CA ALA A 301 14.89 9.88 -1.14
C ALA A 301 16.22 9.13 -1.28
N THR A 302 16.47 8.16 -0.41
CA THR A 302 17.63 7.25 -0.48
C THR A 302 17.12 5.83 -0.63
N MET A 303 17.45 5.18 -1.73
CA MET A 303 17.18 3.77 -2.00
C MET A 303 18.34 2.94 -1.47
N TYR A 304 18.04 1.91 -0.69
CA TYR A 304 18.99 0.91 -0.23
C TYR A 304 18.82 -0.35 -1.07
N LEU A 305 19.83 -0.68 -1.87
CA LEU A 305 19.76 -1.70 -2.91
C LEU A 305 20.33 -3.02 -2.37
N SER A 306 19.68 -4.10 -2.73
CA SER A 306 20.14 -5.45 -2.38
C SER A 306 21.28 -5.97 -3.28
N ALA A 307 21.72 -5.17 -4.24
CA ALA A 307 22.86 -5.42 -5.11
C ALA A 307 23.43 -4.07 -5.62
N PRO A 308 24.64 -4.04 -6.19
CA PRO A 308 25.19 -2.85 -6.83
C PRO A 308 24.25 -2.27 -7.90
N ILE A 309 24.28 -0.96 -8.14
CA ILE A 309 23.41 -0.25 -9.11
C ILE A 309 23.39 -0.94 -10.48
N ILE A 310 24.55 -1.36 -11.01
CA ILE A 310 24.64 -2.04 -12.31
C ILE A 310 23.78 -3.32 -12.37
N ASP A 311 23.66 -4.01 -11.24
CA ASP A 311 22.97 -5.29 -11.12
C ASP A 311 21.52 -5.11 -10.66
N ALA A 312 21.25 -4.14 -9.80
CA ALA A 312 19.92 -3.87 -9.26
C ALA A 312 19.05 -3.06 -10.23
N ILE A 313 19.64 -2.10 -10.96
CA ILE A 313 18.92 -1.12 -11.79
C ILE A 313 19.32 -1.21 -13.26
N GLY A 314 20.60 -1.45 -13.54
CA GLY A 314 21.20 -1.41 -14.86
C GLY A 314 22.30 -0.36 -14.95
N ASP A 315 23.05 -0.38 -16.05
CA ASP A 315 24.18 0.54 -16.24
C ASP A 315 23.69 1.94 -16.68
N PRO A 316 23.78 2.99 -15.83
CA PRO A 316 23.43 4.36 -16.22
C PRO A 316 24.36 4.94 -17.29
N ASN A 317 25.50 4.31 -17.54
CA ASN A 317 26.47 4.70 -18.58
C ASN A 317 26.21 4.00 -19.91
N ALA A 318 25.23 3.10 -19.99
CA ALA A 318 24.85 2.46 -21.24
C ALA A 318 24.49 3.50 -22.30
N LEU A 319 25.06 3.34 -23.49
CA LEU A 319 24.88 4.25 -24.60
C LEU A 319 23.59 3.93 -25.36
N SER A 320 22.87 4.98 -25.76
CA SER A 320 21.78 4.89 -26.73
C SER A 320 22.30 4.45 -28.10
N ALA A 321 21.38 4.15 -29.03
CA ALA A 321 21.71 3.95 -30.45
C ALA A 321 22.39 5.19 -31.09
N SER A 322 22.25 6.37 -30.49
CA SER A 322 22.93 7.60 -30.89
C SER A 322 24.27 7.83 -30.17
N GLY A 323 24.75 6.86 -29.39
CA GLY A 323 26.04 6.92 -28.69
C GLY A 323 26.05 7.79 -27.44
N ASN A 324 24.88 8.20 -26.92
CA ASN A 324 24.78 9.05 -25.74
C ASN A 324 24.38 8.25 -24.50
N PRO A 325 25.00 8.45 -23.33
CA PRO A 325 24.58 7.82 -22.09
C PRO A 325 23.13 8.16 -21.76
N MET A 326 22.30 7.15 -21.51
CA MET A 326 20.86 7.35 -21.29
C MET A 326 20.48 7.57 -19.82
N GLY A 327 21.38 7.24 -18.87
CA GLY A 327 20.99 7.03 -17.48
C GLY A 327 20.20 5.72 -17.32
N ALA A 328 19.95 5.33 -16.08
CA ALA A 328 19.15 4.15 -15.74
C ALA A 328 18.10 4.53 -14.70
N GLY A 329 16.93 3.93 -14.73
CA GLY A 329 15.87 4.29 -13.79
C GLY A 329 14.58 3.53 -14.05
N ALA A 330 13.60 3.76 -13.19
CA ALA A 330 12.29 3.15 -13.33
C ALA A 330 11.17 4.12 -12.92
N SER A 331 9.95 3.76 -13.30
CA SER A 331 8.78 4.55 -12.95
C SER A 331 8.63 4.62 -11.43
N LEU A 332 8.37 5.82 -10.94
CA LEU A 332 8.19 6.13 -9.53
C LEU A 332 6.72 6.49 -9.30
N ILE A 333 6.09 5.81 -8.35
CA ILE A 333 4.70 6.01 -7.97
C ILE A 333 4.67 6.63 -6.58
N VAL A 334 4.04 7.79 -6.45
CA VAL A 334 3.78 8.44 -5.16
C VAL A 334 2.29 8.56 -4.96
N LYS A 335 1.75 7.87 -3.95
CA LYS A 335 0.31 7.64 -3.75
C LYS A 335 -0.13 7.99 -2.34
N ASP A 336 -1.29 8.64 -2.22
CA ASP A 336 -2.02 8.77 -0.96
C ASP A 336 -2.74 7.44 -0.68
N PRO A 337 -2.39 6.70 0.39
CA PRO A 337 -3.01 5.42 0.69
C PRO A 337 -4.50 5.55 1.04
N THR A 338 -4.95 6.73 1.49
CA THR A 338 -6.35 6.97 1.91
C THR A 338 -7.25 7.19 0.70
N SER A 339 -6.82 8.02 -0.24
CA SER A 339 -7.63 8.40 -1.41
C SER A 339 -7.33 7.57 -2.65
N GLY A 340 -6.19 6.87 -2.67
CA GLY A 340 -5.70 6.13 -3.82
C GLY A 340 -5.08 7.01 -4.91
N LEU A 341 -5.11 8.33 -4.74
CA LEU A 341 -4.68 9.31 -5.74
C LEU A 341 -3.17 9.45 -5.74
N THR A 342 -2.59 9.53 -6.94
CA THR A 342 -1.17 9.73 -7.15
C THR A 342 -0.83 11.21 -7.36
N LEU A 343 0.40 11.62 -7.05
CA LEU A 343 0.82 13.03 -7.26
C LEU A 343 1.01 13.37 -8.74
N ASP A 344 1.30 12.39 -9.60
CA ASP A 344 1.49 12.55 -11.04
C ASP A 344 0.19 12.84 -11.82
N ARG A 345 -0.99 12.62 -11.21
CA ARG A 345 -2.31 12.95 -11.78
C ARG A 345 -2.46 14.42 -12.18
N PHE A 346 -1.58 15.27 -11.66
CA PHE A 346 -1.58 16.70 -11.85
C PHE A 346 -0.72 17.16 -13.03
N SER A 347 -0.15 16.24 -13.81
CA SER A 347 0.57 16.54 -15.05
C SER A 347 -0.40 17.15 -16.09
N PRO A 348 -0.16 18.37 -16.57
CA PRO A 348 -0.96 18.95 -17.63
C PRO A 348 -0.74 18.17 -18.93
N ILE A 349 -1.81 18.01 -19.69
CA ILE A 349 -1.81 17.37 -21.02
C ILE A 349 -0.93 18.17 -22.01
N ASP A 350 -0.69 19.45 -21.72
CA ASP A 350 0.00 20.40 -22.59
C ASP A 350 1.54 20.29 -22.55
N GLU A 351 2.12 19.53 -21.62
CA GLU A 351 3.57 19.30 -21.48
C GLU A 351 4.00 17.95 -22.08
N GLY A 352 3.45 17.63 -23.27
CA GLY A 352 3.31 16.31 -23.90
C GLY A 352 4.51 15.36 -24.04
N GLY A 353 5.68 15.62 -23.44
CA GLY A 353 6.81 14.69 -23.36
C GLY A 353 7.01 14.03 -21.98
N TYR A 354 6.58 14.67 -20.88
CA TYR A 354 7.06 14.31 -19.53
C TYR A 354 6.16 13.34 -18.75
N LYS A 355 5.54 12.37 -19.40
CA LYS A 355 4.45 11.55 -18.81
C LYS A 355 4.89 10.47 -17.81
N LYS A 356 6.15 10.41 -17.42
CA LYS A 356 6.63 9.39 -16.48
C LYS A 356 7.35 10.05 -15.34
N THR A 357 6.68 10.12 -14.19
CA THR A 357 7.38 10.25 -12.92
C THR A 357 8.30 9.05 -12.78
N MET A 358 9.59 9.31 -12.68
CA MET A 358 10.63 8.30 -12.58
C MET A 358 11.73 8.78 -11.64
N PHE A 359 12.40 7.84 -10.99
CA PHE A 359 13.74 8.15 -10.52
C PHE A 359 14.70 7.88 -11.69
N LEU A 360 15.73 8.70 -11.81
CA LEU A 360 16.77 8.57 -12.83
C LEU A 360 18.12 8.62 -12.15
N ILE A 361 18.93 7.58 -12.34
CA ILE A 361 20.35 7.53 -12.02
C ILE A 361 21.10 8.13 -13.20
N TYR A 362 21.77 9.25 -12.98
CA TYR A 362 22.47 9.96 -14.04
C TYR A 362 23.75 9.21 -14.47
N PRO A 363 24.19 9.40 -15.72
CA PRO A 363 25.51 8.98 -16.17
C PRO A 363 26.64 9.50 -15.26
N ALA A 364 27.75 8.76 -15.22
CA ALA A 364 28.90 8.94 -14.34
C ALA A 364 28.66 8.62 -12.84
N TRP A 365 27.49 8.10 -12.48
CA TRP A 365 27.31 7.53 -11.14
C TRP A 365 28.17 6.28 -10.95
N ASN A 366 28.71 6.09 -9.75
CA ASN A 366 29.48 4.89 -9.44
C ASN A 366 28.55 3.67 -9.39
N THR A 367 28.64 2.80 -10.39
CA THR A 367 27.73 1.67 -10.57
C THR A 367 27.98 0.52 -9.58
N SER A 368 29.08 0.58 -8.82
CA SER A 368 29.38 -0.34 -7.71
C SER A 368 28.68 0.04 -6.41
N GLU A 369 28.10 1.26 -6.31
CA GLU A 369 27.36 1.65 -5.12
C GLU A 369 26.07 0.84 -4.98
N THR A 370 25.67 0.61 -3.74
CA THR A 370 24.49 -0.16 -3.36
C THR A 370 23.42 0.75 -2.77
N THR A 371 23.59 2.06 -2.90
CA THR A 371 22.66 3.08 -2.43
C THR A 371 22.51 4.15 -3.49
N TYR A 372 21.32 4.69 -3.66
CA TYR A 372 21.09 5.80 -4.57
C TYR A 372 20.25 6.90 -3.92
N GLN A 373 20.74 8.14 -3.92
CA GLN A 373 20.05 9.27 -3.33
C GLN A 373 19.66 10.29 -4.39
N PHE A 374 18.40 10.73 -4.37
CA PHE A 374 17.85 11.71 -5.33
C PHE A 374 16.86 12.66 -4.67
N VAL A 375 16.61 13.79 -5.32
CA VAL A 375 15.58 14.74 -4.89
C VAL A 375 14.20 14.21 -5.29
N LEU A 376 13.33 13.97 -4.32
CA LEU A 376 11.93 13.65 -4.59
C LEU A 376 11.07 14.90 -4.68
N VAL A 377 11.13 15.77 -3.67
CA VAL A 377 10.40 17.05 -3.63
C VAL A 377 11.42 18.17 -3.43
N PRO A 378 11.58 19.10 -4.38
CA PRO A 378 12.52 20.20 -4.24
C PRO A 378 11.95 21.30 -3.34
N ASN A 379 12.84 22.17 -2.88
CA ASN A 379 12.49 23.46 -2.30
C ASN A 379 13.07 24.61 -3.17
N LEU A 380 12.91 25.87 -2.72
CA LEU A 380 13.38 27.03 -3.48
C LEU A 380 14.90 27.10 -3.66
N LYS A 381 15.67 26.38 -2.83
CA LYS A 381 17.14 26.36 -2.83
C LYS A 381 17.72 25.09 -3.47
N THR A 382 16.91 24.07 -3.74
CA THR A 382 17.36 22.83 -4.35
C THR A 382 17.98 23.10 -5.73
N ASN A 383 19.17 22.55 -5.97
CA ASN A 383 19.85 22.61 -7.25
C ASN A 383 19.44 21.42 -8.12
N LEU A 384 18.72 21.70 -9.21
CA LEU A 384 18.24 20.70 -10.17
C LEU A 384 19.08 20.65 -11.45
N LYS A 385 20.34 21.11 -11.43
CA LYS A 385 21.17 21.17 -12.64
C LYS A 385 21.31 19.82 -13.36
N ASN A 386 21.48 18.73 -12.62
CA ASN A 386 21.58 17.39 -13.20
C ASN A 386 20.22 16.90 -13.73
N ASP A 387 19.13 17.12 -12.96
CA ASP A 387 17.78 16.85 -13.42
C ASP A 387 17.46 17.57 -14.73
N ILE A 388 17.78 18.85 -14.82
CA ILE A 388 17.59 19.69 -16.00
C ILE A 388 18.42 19.15 -17.18
N LYS A 389 19.71 18.86 -16.95
CA LYS A 389 20.62 18.34 -17.99
C LYS A 389 20.12 17.01 -18.59
N HIS A 390 19.48 16.18 -17.77
CA HIS A 390 18.98 14.86 -18.13
C HIS A 390 17.45 14.82 -18.30
N GLU A 391 16.82 15.99 -18.44
CA GLU A 391 15.38 16.13 -18.69
C GLU A 391 14.47 15.43 -17.66
N ASN A 392 14.97 15.18 -16.44
CA ASN A 392 14.22 14.56 -15.36
C ASN A 392 13.35 15.59 -14.64
N ILE A 393 12.14 15.82 -15.12
CA ILE A 393 11.21 16.78 -14.51
C ILE A 393 10.56 16.29 -13.20
N THR A 394 10.80 15.04 -12.78
CA THR A 394 10.12 14.40 -11.65
C THR A 394 10.08 15.28 -10.39
N PRO A 395 11.18 15.93 -9.94
CA PRO A 395 11.12 16.79 -8.76
C PRO A 395 10.14 17.96 -8.92
N VAL A 396 10.08 18.58 -10.11
CA VAL A 396 9.16 19.70 -10.39
C VAL A 396 7.71 19.21 -10.40
N GLN A 397 7.45 18.04 -10.97
CA GLN A 397 6.12 17.41 -10.94
C GLN A 397 5.66 17.11 -9.51
N MET A 398 6.58 16.68 -8.65
CA MET A 398 6.29 16.43 -7.25
C MET A 398 5.95 17.72 -6.49
N ALA A 399 6.70 18.80 -6.73
CA ALA A 399 6.35 20.13 -6.20
C ALA A 399 4.98 20.60 -6.70
N ARG A 400 4.67 20.42 -8.00
CA ARG A 400 3.35 20.71 -8.57
C ARG A 400 2.24 19.95 -7.84
N GLY A 401 2.46 18.65 -7.62
CA GLY A 401 1.53 17.78 -6.91
C GLY A 401 1.26 18.32 -5.51
N MET A 402 2.32 18.58 -4.73
CA MET A 402 2.20 19.17 -3.39
C MET A 402 1.49 20.54 -3.40
N GLY A 403 1.70 21.35 -4.43
CA GLY A 403 1.05 22.65 -4.58
C GLY A 403 -0.47 22.58 -4.80
N LYS A 404 -0.99 21.43 -5.25
CA LYS A 404 -2.43 21.19 -5.47
C LYS A 404 -3.10 20.41 -4.35
N GLU A 405 -2.35 20.01 -3.32
CA GLU A 405 -2.88 19.26 -2.19
C GLU A 405 -3.57 20.16 -1.15
N THR A 406 -4.40 19.55 -0.30
CA THR A 406 -5.08 20.27 0.77
C THR A 406 -4.15 20.54 1.97
N PRO A 407 -4.33 21.66 2.71
CA PRO A 407 -3.44 22.07 3.80
C PRO A 407 -3.67 21.23 5.07
N ARG A 408 -3.28 19.95 5.03
CA ARG A 408 -3.39 19.01 6.15
C ARG A 408 -2.18 18.07 6.19
N LYS A 409 -1.99 17.41 7.33
CA LYS A 409 -1.04 16.32 7.49
C LYS A 409 -1.48 15.10 6.67
N LYS A 410 -0.58 14.57 5.83
CA LYS A 410 -0.79 13.38 5.01
C LYS A 410 0.47 12.52 4.97
N THR A 411 0.28 11.21 4.90
CA THR A 411 1.35 10.25 4.62
C THR A 411 1.23 9.80 3.18
N TRP A 412 2.36 9.80 2.47
CA TRP A 412 2.49 9.39 1.09
C TRP A 412 3.29 8.09 1.03
N GLN A 413 2.83 7.15 0.22
CA GLN A 413 3.57 5.94 -0.11
C GLN A 413 4.31 6.16 -1.41
N VAL A 414 5.60 5.85 -1.41
CA VAL A 414 6.47 5.89 -2.58
C VAL A 414 6.83 4.46 -2.93
N SER A 415 6.75 4.13 -4.22
CA SER A 415 7.19 2.83 -4.70
C SER A 415 7.77 2.92 -6.09
N THR A 416 8.72 2.04 -6.39
CA THR A 416 9.22 1.84 -7.74
C THR A 416 9.53 0.37 -7.97
N ASN A 417 9.18 -0.12 -9.15
CA ASN A 417 9.45 -1.48 -9.58
C ASN A 417 10.60 -1.44 -10.56
N VAL A 418 11.68 -2.12 -10.23
CA VAL A 418 12.85 -2.23 -11.07
C VAL A 418 12.98 -3.67 -11.54
N ILE A 419 13.29 -3.85 -12.82
CA ILE A 419 13.44 -5.17 -13.42
C ILE A 419 14.86 -5.22 -13.98
N SER A 420 15.69 -6.11 -13.43
CA SER A 420 17.03 -6.38 -13.95
C SER A 420 17.20 -7.87 -14.23
N LEU A 421 18.20 -8.20 -15.06
CA LEU A 421 18.53 -9.59 -15.37
C LEU A 421 19.08 -10.35 -14.14
N LYS A 422 19.80 -9.66 -13.25
CA LYS A 422 20.45 -10.31 -12.09
C LYS A 422 19.52 -10.43 -10.89
N THR A 423 18.88 -9.33 -10.48
CA THR A 423 18.02 -9.32 -9.29
C THR A 423 16.58 -9.71 -9.60
N GLY A 424 16.19 -9.76 -10.87
CA GLY A 424 14.80 -9.95 -11.27
C GLY A 424 13.96 -8.70 -10.99
N VAL A 425 12.68 -8.90 -10.67
CA VAL A 425 11.77 -7.81 -10.28
C VAL A 425 11.98 -7.50 -8.79
N VAL A 426 12.42 -6.28 -8.48
CA VAL A 426 12.56 -5.78 -7.11
C VAL A 426 11.66 -4.56 -6.95
N THR A 427 10.82 -4.59 -5.91
CA THR A 427 9.98 -3.45 -5.55
C THR A 427 10.61 -2.69 -4.39
N TYR A 428 11.00 -1.43 -4.62
CA TYR A 428 11.46 -0.53 -3.57
C TYR A 428 10.28 0.26 -3.03
N LYS A 429 10.13 0.34 -1.70
CA LYS A 429 9.00 1.03 -1.06
C LYS A 429 9.47 1.91 0.08
N GLY A 430 8.75 3.00 0.29
CA GLY A 430 8.93 3.88 1.43
C GLY A 430 7.68 4.69 1.71
N SER A 431 7.64 5.38 2.84
CA SER A 431 6.61 6.38 3.11
C SER A 431 7.19 7.61 3.81
N PHE A 432 6.67 8.78 3.47
CA PHE A 432 6.98 10.02 4.17
C PHE A 432 5.70 10.74 4.59
N THR A 433 5.79 11.58 5.62
CA THR A 433 4.66 12.37 6.11
C THR A 433 4.90 13.85 5.87
N MET A 434 4.00 14.51 5.16
CA MET A 434 4.04 15.94 4.89
C MET A 434 2.91 16.65 5.63
N ASN A 435 3.23 17.74 6.32
CA ASN A 435 2.27 18.60 7.00
C ASN A 435 2.09 19.95 6.30
N LEU A 436 1.19 20.00 5.32
CA LEU A 436 0.88 21.23 4.57
C LEU A 436 -0.02 22.21 5.33
N SER A 437 -0.39 21.95 6.59
CA SER A 437 -1.20 22.89 7.39
C SER A 437 -0.38 24.00 8.06
N LYS A 438 0.96 23.97 7.91
CA LYS A 438 1.88 24.94 8.50
C LYS A 438 2.43 25.91 7.45
N GLY A 439 2.91 27.07 7.91
CA GLY A 439 3.58 28.06 7.06
C GLY A 439 2.75 28.48 5.83
N LYS A 440 3.41 28.59 4.68
CA LYS A 440 2.76 28.91 3.38
C LYS A 440 1.92 27.76 2.81
N GLY A 441 1.91 26.58 3.44
CA GLY A 441 1.13 25.44 2.99
C GLY A 441 1.44 25.01 1.55
N PRO A 442 0.43 24.56 0.79
CA PRO A 442 0.58 24.19 -0.63
C PRO A 442 1.12 25.31 -1.52
N LYS A 443 0.78 26.58 -1.23
CA LYS A 443 1.22 27.74 -2.05
C LYS A 443 2.74 27.84 -2.17
N TYR A 444 3.49 27.40 -1.14
CA TYR A 444 4.94 27.33 -1.20
C TYR A 444 5.42 26.48 -2.37
N TYR A 445 4.83 25.29 -2.55
CA TYR A 445 5.27 24.37 -3.61
C TYR A 445 4.81 24.81 -5.00
N THR A 446 3.77 25.65 -5.11
CA THR A 446 3.46 26.38 -6.35
C THR A 446 4.56 27.39 -6.69
N GLU A 447 5.11 28.11 -5.71
CA GLU A 447 6.26 29.00 -5.93
C GLU A 447 7.51 28.20 -6.36
N VAL A 448 7.77 27.07 -5.69
CA VAL A 448 8.88 26.17 -6.04
C VAL A 448 8.74 25.64 -7.46
N GLU A 449 7.57 25.12 -7.81
CA GLU A 449 7.32 24.58 -9.15
C GLU A 449 7.55 25.65 -10.22
N ASN A 450 6.94 26.83 -10.10
CA ASN A 450 7.14 27.91 -11.07
C ASN A 450 8.63 28.25 -11.25
N LYS A 451 9.36 28.45 -10.15
CA LYS A 451 10.79 28.80 -10.20
C LYS A 451 11.62 27.71 -10.88
N GLN A 452 11.43 26.46 -10.45
CA GLN A 452 12.23 25.34 -10.95
C GLN A 452 11.85 25.00 -12.40
N PHE A 453 10.57 25.09 -12.78
CA PHE A 453 10.12 24.85 -14.14
C PHE A 453 10.69 25.89 -15.13
N GLU A 454 10.75 27.17 -14.76
CA GLU A 454 11.41 28.19 -15.59
C GLU A 454 12.89 27.86 -15.85
N ALA A 455 13.59 27.23 -14.90
CA ALA A 455 14.97 26.77 -15.12
C ALA A 455 15.06 25.63 -16.14
N PHE A 456 14.09 24.71 -16.16
CA PHE A 456 13.96 23.70 -17.23
C PHE A 456 13.70 24.35 -18.58
N ILE A 457 12.76 25.31 -18.65
CA ILE A 457 12.42 26.05 -19.87
C ILE A 457 13.63 26.80 -20.44
N GLU A 458 14.44 27.42 -19.58
CA GLU A 458 15.65 28.16 -20.01
C GLU A 458 16.73 27.22 -20.54
N ALA A 459 16.85 26.02 -19.98
CA ALA A 459 17.83 25.02 -20.43
C ALA A 459 17.45 24.32 -21.74
N ASN A 460 16.15 24.13 -22.01
CA ASN A 460 15.70 23.46 -23.21
C ASN A 460 16.12 24.21 -24.48
N GLU A 461 16.69 23.49 -25.45
CA GLU A 461 17.13 24.04 -26.72
C GLU A 461 16.10 23.81 -27.81
N LEU A 462 16.09 24.70 -28.82
CA LEU A 462 15.37 24.36 -30.04
C LEU A 462 16.09 23.21 -30.75
N PRO A 463 15.35 22.29 -31.38
CA PRO A 463 15.97 21.26 -32.17
C PRO A 463 16.83 21.85 -33.29
N LYS A 464 17.97 21.23 -33.55
CA LYS A 464 18.80 21.58 -34.72
C LYS A 464 18.13 21.06 -35.99
N ALA A 465 18.19 21.84 -37.07
CA ALA A 465 17.71 21.38 -38.37
C ALA A 465 18.65 20.32 -38.93
N ALA A 466 18.11 19.18 -39.37
CA ALA A 466 18.87 18.13 -40.06
C ALA A 466 19.30 18.57 -41.46
N TYR A 467 18.50 19.43 -42.12
CA TYR A 467 18.83 20.12 -43.37
C TYR A 467 17.91 21.34 -43.54
N ARG A 468 18.14 22.17 -44.57
CA ARG A 468 17.36 23.39 -44.86
C ARG A 468 16.75 23.34 -46.26
N ASN A 469 15.47 23.71 -46.37
CA ASN A 469 14.79 23.89 -47.65
C ASN A 469 13.67 24.91 -47.49
N ALA A 470 13.93 26.18 -47.85
CA ALA A 470 13.02 27.30 -47.58
C ALA A 470 11.62 27.11 -48.19
N GLY A 471 11.53 26.55 -49.41
CA GLY A 471 10.25 26.29 -50.06
C GLY A 471 9.41 25.27 -49.30
N LEU A 472 10.01 24.15 -48.90
CA LEU A 472 9.34 23.14 -48.11
C LEU A 472 8.99 23.64 -46.69
N GLU A 473 9.91 24.35 -46.04
CA GLU A 473 9.68 24.98 -44.73
C GLU A 473 8.44 25.90 -44.77
N ALA A 474 8.32 26.76 -45.79
CA ALA A 474 7.16 27.63 -45.96
C ALA A 474 5.84 26.85 -46.20
N ILE A 475 5.90 25.76 -47.00
CA ILE A 475 4.74 24.89 -47.24
C ILE A 475 4.27 24.24 -45.92
N LEU A 476 5.20 23.66 -45.17
CA LEU A 476 4.88 23.00 -43.90
C LEU A 476 4.37 23.98 -42.85
N LEU A 477 4.96 25.18 -42.75
CA LEU A 477 4.49 26.22 -41.85
C LEU A 477 3.05 26.64 -42.17
N LYS A 478 2.73 26.79 -43.47
CA LYS A 478 1.37 27.11 -43.93
C LYS A 478 0.38 26.00 -43.58
N VAL A 479 0.77 24.73 -43.75
CA VAL A 479 -0.05 23.58 -43.34
C VAL A 479 -0.35 23.65 -41.85
N MET A 480 0.67 23.85 -41.02
CA MET A 480 0.50 23.92 -39.56
C MET A 480 -0.37 25.07 -39.11
N ASN A 481 -0.16 26.28 -39.65
CA ASN A 481 -0.97 27.45 -39.28
C ASN A 481 -2.42 27.39 -39.83
N LYS A 482 -2.72 26.50 -40.78
CA LYS A 482 -4.10 26.24 -41.27
C LYS A 482 -4.89 25.29 -40.36
N ASN A 483 -4.22 24.47 -39.56
CA ASN A 483 -4.86 23.40 -38.77
C ASN A 483 -5.63 23.90 -37.52
N GLY A 484 -5.83 25.22 -37.35
CA GLY A 484 -6.68 25.76 -36.28
C GLY A 484 -6.08 25.66 -34.87
N TYR A 485 -4.76 25.44 -34.75
CA TYR A 485 -4.09 25.45 -33.46
C TYR A 485 -4.21 26.82 -32.77
N LYS A 486 -4.27 26.80 -31.44
CA LYS A 486 -4.23 28.03 -30.62
C LYS A 486 -2.88 28.71 -30.72
N GLU A 487 -1.83 27.92 -30.84
CA GLU A 487 -0.46 28.33 -31.08
C GLU A 487 -0.29 28.94 -32.47
N LYS A 488 0.46 30.03 -32.56
CA LYS A 488 0.92 30.59 -33.84
C LYS A 488 2.37 30.17 -34.03
N TYR A 489 2.60 29.37 -35.08
CA TYR A 489 3.92 28.86 -35.40
C TYR A 489 4.68 29.90 -36.22
N THR A 490 5.93 30.16 -35.84
CA THR A 490 6.76 31.23 -36.43
C THR A 490 7.75 30.71 -37.47
N LYS A 491 8.24 29.48 -37.31
CA LYS A 491 9.24 28.88 -38.18
C LYS A 491 9.08 27.37 -38.30
N THR A 492 9.75 26.78 -39.30
CA THR A 492 9.85 25.33 -39.47
C THR A 492 11.31 24.90 -39.35
N ILE A 493 11.54 23.84 -38.59
CA ILE A 493 12.85 23.23 -38.38
C ILE A 493 12.74 21.78 -38.86
N MET A 494 13.36 21.45 -39.99
CA MET A 494 13.32 20.09 -40.55
C MET A 494 14.13 19.13 -39.68
N ARG A 495 13.52 18.04 -39.19
CA ARG A 495 14.14 17.08 -38.25
C ARG A 495 14.64 15.80 -38.91
N SER A 496 14.10 15.48 -40.09
CA SER A 496 14.52 14.36 -40.93
C SER A 496 14.39 14.73 -42.39
N GLN A 497 15.08 14.01 -43.28
CA GLN A 497 14.83 14.07 -44.73
C GLN A 497 13.60 13.24 -45.12
N TRP A 498 13.10 13.42 -46.35
CA TRP A 498 12.03 12.59 -46.88
C TRP A 498 12.45 11.12 -46.90
N ARG A 499 11.67 10.26 -46.25
CA ARG A 499 11.80 8.81 -46.33
C ARG A 499 10.61 8.25 -47.09
N VAL A 500 10.88 7.45 -48.12
CA VAL A 500 9.85 6.84 -48.95
C VAL A 500 9.45 5.50 -48.34
N PHE A 501 8.15 5.29 -48.16
CA PHE A 501 7.55 4.07 -47.66
C PHE A 501 6.68 3.45 -48.73
N SER A 502 6.86 2.14 -48.96
CA SER A 502 6.05 1.33 -49.87
C SER A 502 5.43 0.16 -49.09
N PRO A 503 4.46 0.41 -48.20
CA PRO A 503 3.83 -0.67 -47.46
C PRO A 503 3.03 -1.58 -48.41
N PRO A 504 2.99 -2.89 -48.14
CA PRO A 504 2.18 -3.81 -48.95
C PRO A 504 0.70 -3.43 -48.88
N TYR A 505 0.03 -3.48 -50.04
CA TYR A 505 -1.40 -3.18 -50.20
C TYR A 505 -1.84 -1.76 -49.79
N LYS A 506 -0.91 -0.82 -49.68
CA LYS A 506 -1.21 0.59 -49.37
C LYS A 506 -0.55 1.51 -50.38
N GLN A 507 -1.13 2.70 -50.56
CA GLN A 507 -0.54 3.71 -51.42
C GLN A 507 0.85 4.10 -50.89
N LYS A 508 1.84 4.11 -51.79
CA LYS A 508 3.19 4.62 -51.51
C LYS A 508 3.10 6.04 -50.97
N TYR A 509 3.94 6.39 -50.00
CA TYR A 509 4.03 7.77 -49.49
C TYR A 509 5.48 8.11 -49.15
N ARG A 510 5.76 9.40 -48.98
CA ARG A 510 6.98 9.86 -48.31
C ARG A 510 6.60 10.55 -47.00
N GLU A 511 7.41 10.36 -45.97
CA GLU A 511 7.24 10.96 -44.65
C GLU A 511 8.45 11.80 -44.27
N ILE A 512 8.19 12.88 -43.53
CA ILE A 512 9.19 13.77 -42.96
C ILE A 512 8.73 14.26 -41.60
N SER A 513 9.67 14.55 -40.69
CA SER A 513 9.39 15.21 -39.42
C SER A 513 9.93 16.64 -39.38
N ALA A 514 9.18 17.53 -38.75
CA ALA A 514 9.58 18.92 -38.57
C ALA A 514 9.06 19.48 -37.23
N ALA A 515 9.86 20.36 -36.64
CA ALA A 515 9.51 21.09 -35.42
C ALA A 515 9.08 22.52 -35.74
N PHE A 516 8.09 23.00 -34.99
CA PHE A 516 7.45 24.30 -35.19
C PHE A 516 7.47 25.08 -33.87
N PRO A 517 8.43 26.00 -33.71
CA PRO A 517 8.45 26.93 -32.61
C PRO A 517 7.20 27.83 -32.62
N TYR A 518 6.68 28.13 -31.44
CA TYR A 518 5.48 28.93 -31.26
C TYR A 518 5.61 29.90 -30.08
N LYS A 519 4.78 30.94 -30.13
CA LYS A 519 4.49 31.84 -29.02
C LYS A 519 2.97 31.97 -28.89
N THR A 520 2.44 31.75 -27.68
CA THR A 520 1.02 31.95 -27.41
C THR A 520 0.73 33.41 -27.04
N ALA A 521 -0.56 33.79 -27.05
CA ALA A 521 -0.99 35.12 -26.62
C ALA A 521 -0.64 35.43 -25.14
N GLU A 522 -0.53 34.39 -24.30
CA GLU A 522 -0.15 34.50 -22.89
C GLU A 522 1.37 34.67 -22.68
N GLY A 523 2.15 34.86 -23.75
CA GLY A 523 3.61 35.02 -23.67
C GLY A 523 4.37 33.72 -23.43
N LYS A 524 3.70 32.58 -23.57
CA LYS A 524 4.24 31.24 -23.39
C LYS A 524 4.92 30.78 -24.69
N CYS A 525 6.14 30.22 -24.60
CA CYS A 525 6.91 29.77 -25.78
C CYS A 525 7.28 28.29 -25.73
N GLY A 526 7.45 27.69 -26.90
CA GLY A 526 7.74 26.26 -27.04
C GLY A 526 7.96 25.86 -28.49
N PHE A 527 8.05 24.56 -28.73
CA PHE A 527 7.92 23.99 -30.07
C PHE A 527 7.10 22.70 -30.03
N HIS A 528 6.47 22.41 -31.16
CA HIS A 528 5.82 21.11 -31.39
C HIS A 528 6.51 20.41 -32.55
N GLU A 529 6.81 19.12 -32.42
CA GLU A 529 7.30 18.29 -33.53
C GLU A 529 6.16 17.47 -34.13
N TYR A 530 6.07 17.39 -35.46
CA TYR A 530 5.04 16.64 -36.18
C TYR A 530 5.63 15.87 -37.35
N SER A 531 4.95 14.79 -37.74
CA SER A 531 5.19 14.10 -39.02
C SER A 531 4.28 14.64 -40.12
N PHE A 532 4.78 14.65 -41.35
CA PHE A 532 4.05 15.04 -42.54
C PHE A 532 4.20 13.97 -43.61
N ARG A 533 3.11 13.69 -44.31
CA ARG A 533 3.09 12.74 -45.43
C ARG A 533 2.73 13.44 -46.73
N ALA A 534 3.37 13.02 -47.80
CA ALA A 534 2.99 13.35 -49.17
C ALA A 534 2.82 12.05 -49.98
N TYR A 535 1.75 11.99 -50.76
CA TYR A 535 1.44 10.86 -51.63
C TYR A 535 1.84 11.19 -53.08
N PRO A 536 2.20 10.19 -53.90
CA PRO A 536 2.59 10.42 -55.28
C PRO A 536 1.40 10.97 -56.08
N THR A 537 1.71 11.87 -57.01
CA THR A 537 0.82 12.40 -58.05
C THR A 537 1.38 12.02 -59.42
N GLY A 538 0.58 12.16 -60.49
CA GLY A 538 1.04 11.86 -61.86
C GLY A 538 2.29 12.64 -62.32
N SER A 539 2.62 13.73 -61.65
CA SER A 539 3.78 14.59 -61.94
C SER A 539 4.81 14.67 -60.80
N GLY A 540 4.70 13.86 -59.74
CA GLY A 540 5.66 13.86 -58.63
C GLY A 540 5.03 13.49 -57.29
N TRP A 541 5.14 14.40 -56.31
CA TRP A 541 4.59 14.22 -54.97
C TRP A 541 3.61 15.35 -54.66
N GLY A 542 2.47 15.02 -54.06
CA GLY A 542 1.46 15.97 -53.65
C GLY A 542 1.91 16.86 -52.49
N THR A 543 1.05 17.82 -52.14
CA THR A 543 1.25 18.73 -51.00
C THR A 543 1.33 17.91 -49.70
N PRO A 544 2.35 18.14 -48.86
CA PRO A 544 2.44 17.47 -47.58
C PRO A 544 1.27 17.83 -46.67
N ALA A 545 0.76 16.85 -45.93
CA ALA A 545 -0.25 17.03 -44.90
C ALA A 545 0.28 16.52 -43.56
N GLN A 546 -0.11 17.16 -42.46
CA GLN A 546 0.20 16.67 -41.11
C GLN A 546 -0.37 15.25 -40.96
N TYR A 547 0.44 14.35 -40.41
CA TYR A 547 0.04 12.99 -40.11
C TYR A 547 0.19 12.72 -38.61
N GLY A 548 -0.91 12.29 -37.98
CA GLY A 548 -0.94 11.99 -36.55
C GLY A 548 -0.92 13.24 -35.65
N GLY A 549 -0.72 13.01 -34.36
CA GLY A 549 -0.56 14.05 -33.34
C GLY A 549 0.86 14.63 -33.31
N ALA A 550 1.11 15.51 -32.35
CA ALA A 550 2.47 15.98 -32.08
C ALA A 550 3.33 14.80 -31.59
N ILE A 551 4.51 14.62 -32.19
CA ILE A 551 5.54 13.68 -31.78
C ILE A 551 6.14 14.14 -30.45
N ALA A 552 6.42 15.44 -30.33
CA ALA A 552 6.96 16.07 -29.13
C ALA A 552 6.30 17.44 -28.91
N ARG A 553 6.16 17.83 -27.65
CA ARG A 553 5.76 19.18 -27.24
C ARG A 553 6.65 19.61 -26.09
N GLU A 554 7.40 20.68 -26.31
CA GLU A 554 8.36 21.16 -25.33
C GLU A 554 8.26 22.66 -25.16
N ARG A 555 8.49 23.08 -23.90
CA ARG A 555 8.59 24.47 -23.51
C ARG A 555 10.03 24.91 -23.66
N VAL A 556 10.25 26.09 -24.22
CA VAL A 556 11.57 26.71 -24.33
C VAL A 556 11.46 28.19 -23.99
N SER A 557 12.58 28.78 -23.58
CA SER A 557 12.67 30.22 -23.35
C SER A 557 12.22 31.00 -24.57
N CYS A 558 11.40 32.03 -24.38
CA CYS A 558 10.94 32.89 -25.47
C CYS A 558 12.10 33.58 -26.22
N LYS A 559 13.27 33.72 -25.56
CA LYS A 559 14.49 34.23 -26.20
C LYS A 559 14.97 33.35 -27.36
N LYS A 560 14.63 32.05 -27.35
CA LYS A 560 15.06 31.06 -28.35
C LYS A 560 14.09 30.91 -29.54
N VAL A 561 12.83 31.33 -29.38
CA VAL A 561 11.78 31.15 -30.41
C VAL A 561 11.85 32.18 -31.52
N ASN A 562 12.35 33.38 -31.21
CA ASN A 562 12.47 34.48 -32.18
C ASN A 562 13.43 34.16 -33.34
#